data_AF-A0A2I0F3G1-F1
#
_entry.id   AF-A0A2I0F3G1-F1
#
_cell.length_a   1.000
_cell.length_b   1.000
_cell.length_c   1.000
_cell.angle_alpha   90.00
_cell.angle_beta   90.00
_cell.angle_gamma   90.00
#
_symmetry.space_group_name_H-M   'P 1'
#
loop_
_entity.id
_entity.type
_entity.pdbx_description
1 polymer ?
#
loop_
_entity_poly.entity_id
_entity_poly.type
_entity_poly.pdbx_seq_one_letter_code
_entity_poly.pdbx_strand_id
1 'polypeptide(L)'
;MSNTGQDQSTANISLAQLTLPLDAMHIAQLTSFAYGLPPLYFCREYLAQDEQTAIEHCLQRLENGVNNQDFTLDKLTLLLAERDYYDDYEARLRLGPELT
;
A
#
# COMPACT_ATOMS: atom_id res chain seq x y z
N MET A 1 24.68 -30.11 24.74
CA MET A 1 24.44 -29.67 23.35
C MET A 1 23.17 -28.85 23.39
N SER A 2 23.29 -27.52 23.39
CA SER A 2 22.14 -26.63 23.48
C SER A 2 21.74 -26.22 22.06
N ASN A 3 20.59 -26.70 21.61
CA ASN A 3 20.01 -26.31 20.33
C ASN A 3 19.13 -25.08 20.58
N THR A 4 19.69 -23.88 20.44
CA THR A 4 18.90 -22.65 20.38
C THR A 4 18.39 -22.50 18.95
N GLY A 5 17.23 -23.11 18.68
CA GLY A 5 16.42 -22.75 17.54
C GLY A 5 16.06 -21.27 17.66
N GLN A 6 16.41 -20.50 16.65
CA GLN A 6 16.08 -19.09 16.56
C GLN A 6 14.56 -18.96 16.54
N ASP A 7 13.98 -18.43 17.62
CA ASP A 7 12.65 -17.83 17.58
C ASP A 7 12.72 -16.69 16.57
N GLN A 8 12.22 -16.96 15.36
CA GLN A 8 11.87 -15.93 14.40
C GLN A 8 10.80 -15.08 15.06
N SER A 9 11.22 -14.01 15.72
CA SER A 9 10.33 -12.97 16.20
C SER A 9 9.66 -12.38 14.96
N THR A 10 8.48 -12.88 14.61
CA THR A 10 7.56 -12.23 13.69
C THR A 10 7.20 -10.91 14.36
N ALA A 11 7.99 -9.88 14.12
CA ALA A 11 7.68 -8.55 14.55
C ALA A 11 6.30 -8.23 13.99
N ASN A 12 5.29 -8.13 14.87
CA ASN A 12 3.96 -7.69 14.50
C ASN A 12 4.05 -6.23 14.06
N ILE A 13 4.38 -6.01 12.79
CA ILE A 13 4.41 -4.69 12.15
C ILE A 13 2.99 -4.16 12.11
N SER A 14 2.77 -2.94 12.59
CA SER A 14 1.48 -2.26 12.41
C SER A 14 1.33 -1.71 10.99
N LEU A 15 0.09 -1.46 10.55
CA LEU A 15 -0.15 -0.81 9.25
C LEU A 15 0.59 0.52 9.16
N ALA A 16 0.57 1.32 10.22
CA ALA A 16 1.28 2.60 10.28
C ALA A 16 2.80 2.44 10.09
N GLN A 17 3.41 1.39 10.67
CA GLN A 17 4.83 1.10 10.47
C GLN A 17 5.13 0.63 9.05
N LEU A 18 4.22 -0.16 8.48
CA LEU A 18 4.34 -0.69 7.11
C LEU A 18 4.29 0.43 6.07
N THR A 19 3.43 1.43 6.28
CA THR A 19 3.21 2.52 5.32
C THR A 19 4.07 3.75 5.57
N LEU A 20 4.73 3.87 6.72
CA LEU A 20 5.62 4.99 7.05
C LEU A 20 6.69 5.30 5.98
N PRO A 21 7.36 4.30 5.35
CA PRO A 21 8.36 4.60 4.33
C PRO A 21 7.77 4.86 2.94
N LEU A 22 6.45 4.75 2.77
CA LEU A 22 5.80 4.83 1.48
C LEU A 22 5.31 6.26 1.22
N ASP A 23 5.52 6.72 -0.02
CA ASP A 23 4.85 7.93 -0.48
C ASP A 23 3.38 7.66 -0.79
N ALA A 24 2.66 8.75 -1.00
CA ALA A 24 1.33 8.82 -1.57
C ALA A 24 1.01 7.77 -2.65
N MET A 25 1.82 7.71 -3.70
CA MET A 25 1.57 6.87 -4.86
C MET A 25 1.75 5.39 -4.55
N HIS A 26 2.73 5.05 -3.72
CA HIS A 26 2.94 3.70 -3.24
C HIS A 26 1.80 3.25 -2.32
N ILE A 27 1.29 4.12 -1.44
CA ILE A 27 0.13 3.82 -0.59
C ILE A 27 -1.11 3.54 -1.46
N ALA A 28 -1.35 4.34 -2.50
CA ALA A 28 -2.46 4.15 -3.44
C ALA A 28 -2.37 2.81 -4.20
N GLN A 29 -1.17 2.47 -4.67
CA GLN A 29 -0.90 1.22 -5.39
C GLN A 29 -1.03 0.01 -4.47
N LEU A 30 -0.50 0.08 -3.25
CA LEU A 30 -0.65 -0.97 -2.23
C LEU A 30 -2.12 -1.22 -1.94
N THR A 31 -2.90 -0.16 -1.79
CA THR A 31 -4.35 -0.24 -1.60
C THR A 31 -5.01 -0.93 -2.80
N SER A 32 -4.65 -0.55 -4.02
CA SER A 32 -5.19 -1.18 -5.23
C SER A 32 -4.87 -2.67 -5.28
N PHE A 33 -3.62 -3.06 -5.02
CA PHE A 33 -3.20 -4.45 -4.99
C PHE A 33 -3.88 -5.26 -3.89
N ALA A 34 -4.06 -4.70 -2.69
CA ALA A 34 -4.70 -5.38 -1.57
C ALA A 34 -6.11 -5.87 -1.92
N TYR A 35 -6.85 -5.03 -2.65
CA TYR A 35 -8.20 -5.30 -3.17
C TYR A 35 -8.24 -6.02 -4.52
N GLY A 36 -7.08 -6.39 -5.10
CA GLY A 36 -7.03 -7.08 -6.39
C GLY A 36 -7.40 -6.19 -7.59
N LEU A 37 -7.26 -4.87 -7.45
CA LEU A 37 -7.54 -3.89 -8.49
C LEU A 37 -6.27 -3.58 -9.33
N PRO A 38 -6.42 -3.00 -10.52
CA PRO A 38 -5.29 -2.49 -11.29
C PRO A 38 -4.46 -1.48 -10.47
N PRO A 39 -3.11 -1.46 -10.60
CA PRO A 39 -2.22 -0.70 -9.72
C PRO A 39 -2.57 0.79 -9.63
N LEU A 40 -3.00 1.39 -10.73
CA LEU A 40 -3.28 2.82 -10.82
C LEU A 40 -4.74 3.19 -10.49
N TYR A 41 -5.55 2.26 -9.95
CA TYR A 41 -6.97 2.50 -9.69
C TYR A 41 -7.15 3.64 -8.69
N PHE A 42 -6.55 3.54 -7.50
CA PHE A 42 -6.64 4.59 -6.48
C PHE A 42 -5.69 5.76 -6.73
N CYS A 43 -4.65 5.61 -7.57
CA CYS A 43 -3.78 6.73 -7.97
C CYS A 43 -4.56 7.84 -8.68
N ARG A 44 -5.73 7.54 -9.26
CA ARG A 44 -6.62 8.56 -9.84
C ARG A 44 -7.18 9.52 -8.80
N GLU A 45 -7.37 9.08 -7.55
CA GLU A 45 -7.85 9.95 -6.47
C GLU A 45 -6.80 11.03 -6.15
N TYR A 46 -5.52 10.72 -6.29
CA TYR A 46 -4.41 11.69 -6.12
C TYR A 46 -4.37 12.79 -7.17
N LEU A 47 -4.93 12.56 -8.37
CA LEU A 47 -5.07 13.62 -9.36
C LEU A 47 -6.25 14.54 -9.05
N ALA A 48 -7.28 14.01 -8.38
CA ALA A 48 -8.51 14.74 -8.12
C ALA A 48 -8.56 15.42 -6.73
N GLN A 49 -7.66 15.06 -5.83
CA GLN A 49 -7.65 15.50 -4.43
C GLN A 49 -6.25 15.98 -4.03
N ASP A 50 -6.16 16.71 -2.92
CA ASP A 50 -4.85 16.97 -2.32
C ASP A 50 -4.22 15.66 -1.79
N GLU A 51 -2.89 15.65 -1.74
CA GLU A 51 -2.11 14.46 -1.40
C GLU A 51 -2.47 13.87 -0.03
N GLN A 52 -2.67 14.74 0.97
CA GLN A 52 -2.94 14.33 2.34
C GLN A 52 -4.30 13.62 2.44
N THR A 53 -5.35 14.21 1.85
CA THR A 53 -6.68 13.58 1.82
C THR A 53 -6.65 12.22 1.12
N ALA A 54 -5.93 12.12 -0.01
CA ALA A 54 -5.82 10.87 -0.75
C ALA A 54 -5.08 9.77 0.06
N ILE A 55 -4.02 10.15 0.80
CA ILE A 55 -3.32 9.26 1.73
C ILE A 55 -4.28 8.77 2.82
N GLU A 56 -4.98 9.69 3.49
CA GLU A 56 -5.89 9.35 4.59
C GLU A 56 -6.97 8.36 4.15
N HIS A 57 -7.58 8.59 2.99
CA HIS A 57 -8.58 7.66 2.45
C HIS A 57 -7.98 6.29 2.10
N CYS A 58 -6.77 6.22 1.53
CA CYS A 58 -6.12 4.94 1.23
C CYS A 58 -5.74 4.18 2.50
N LEU A 59 -5.19 4.86 3.51
CA LEU A 59 -4.88 4.26 4.80
C LEU A 59 -6.13 3.75 5.51
N GLN A 60 -7.21 4.53 5.50
CA GLN A 60 -8.50 4.12 6.08
C GLN A 60 -9.05 2.88 5.37
N ARG A 61 -8.93 2.79 4.03
CA ARG A 61 -9.33 1.59 3.28
C ARG A 61 -8.50 0.37 3.68
N LEU A 62 -7.18 0.51 3.76
CA LEU A 62 -6.29 -0.58 4.20
C LEU A 62 -6.62 -1.03 5.63
N GLU A 63 -6.83 -0.09 6.56
CA GLU A 63 -7.20 -0.38 7.94
C GLU A 63 -8.54 -1.13 8.01
N ASN A 64 -9.54 -0.67 7.27
CA ASN A 64 -10.84 -1.34 7.19
C ASN A 64 -10.71 -2.76 6.62
N GLY A 65 -9.93 -2.96 5.56
CA GLY A 65 -9.72 -4.28 4.97
C GLY A 65 -9.01 -5.26 5.91
N VAL A 66 -8.04 -4.77 6.71
CA VAL A 66 -7.40 -5.58 7.76
C VAL A 66 -8.39 -5.92 8.88
N ASN A 67 -9.14 -4.93 9.37
CA ASN A 67 -10.11 -5.11 10.45
C ASN A 67 -11.27 -6.04 10.06
N ASN A 68 -11.70 -5.99 8.80
CA ASN A 68 -12.75 -6.84 8.23
C ASN A 68 -12.23 -8.22 7.78
N GLN A 69 -10.93 -8.48 7.89
CA GLN A 69 -10.28 -9.72 7.44
C GLN A 69 -10.37 -9.97 5.93
N ASP A 70 -10.53 -8.94 5.11
CA ASP A 70 -10.44 -9.02 3.64
C ASP A 70 -9.01 -9.39 3.19
N PHE A 71 -8.02 -9.00 3.99
CA PHE A 71 -6.61 -9.35 3.85
C PHE A 71 -5.85 -9.16 5.17
N THR A 72 -4.62 -9.68 5.24
CA THR A 72 -3.74 -9.59 6.41
C THR A 72 -2.59 -8.61 6.19
N LEU A 73 -1.96 -8.18 7.28
CA LEU A 73 -0.71 -7.41 7.24
C LEU A 73 0.44 -8.18 6.55
N ASP A 74 0.47 -9.50 6.69
CA ASP A 74 1.43 -10.36 5.99
C ASP A 74 1.22 -10.29 4.47
N LYS A 75 -0.03 -10.27 4.00
CA LYS A 75 -0.35 -10.09 2.58
C LYS A 75 0.13 -8.73 2.09
N LEU A 76 -0.08 -7.65 2.86
CA LEU A 76 0.40 -6.32 2.48
C LEU A 76 1.94 -6.27 2.41
N THR A 77 2.61 -6.90 3.36
CA THR A 77 4.08 -7.03 3.36
C THR A 77 4.58 -7.79 2.14
N LEU A 78 3.91 -8.89 1.78
CA LEU A 78 4.23 -9.66 0.58
C LEU A 78 4.01 -8.84 -0.70
N LEU A 79 2.90 -8.10 -0.78
CA LEU A 79 2.62 -7.23 -1.93
C LEU A 79 3.67 -6.13 -2.09
N LEU A 80 4.21 -5.59 -1.01
CA LEU A 80 5.31 -4.62 -1.07
C LEU A 80 6.63 -5.22 -1.54
N ALA A 81 6.87 -6.50 -1.23
CA ALA A 81 8.10 -7.19 -1.64
C ALA A 81 8.04 -7.74 -3.08
N GLU A 82 6.86 -8.15 -3.57
CA GLU A 82 6.72 -8.92 -4.81
C GLU A 82 6.15 -8.12 -6.00
N ARG A 83 5.54 -6.96 -5.77
CA ARG A 83 4.94 -6.17 -6.85
C ARG A 83 5.86 -5.03 -7.28
N ASP A 84 5.80 -4.75 -8.57
CA ASP A 84 6.39 -3.53 -9.12
C ASP A 84 5.45 -2.36 -8.83
N TYR A 85 6.02 -1.31 -8.24
CA TYR A 85 5.35 -0.04 -7.99
C TYR A 85 5.92 1.01 -8.93
N TYR A 86 5.05 1.89 -9.40
CA TYR A 86 5.45 3.09 -10.11
C TYR A 86 5.75 4.19 -9.11
N ASP A 87 6.82 4.94 -9.33
CA ASP A 87 7.00 6.22 -8.66
C ASP A 87 5.94 7.23 -9.11
N ASP A 88 5.88 8.39 -8.44
CA ASP A 88 4.92 9.44 -8.75
C ASP A 88 4.97 9.91 -10.21
N TYR A 89 6.17 10.03 -10.78
CA TYR A 89 6.34 10.46 -12.17
C TYR A 89 5.78 9.43 -13.16
N GLU A 90 6.19 8.17 -13.02
CA GLU A 90 5.76 7.06 -13.88
C GLU A 90 4.25 6.78 -13.74
N ALA A 91 3.70 6.90 -12.54
CA ALA A 91 2.27 6.75 -12.28
C ALA A 91 1.45 7.84 -12.99
N ARG A 92 1.85 9.12 -12.86
CA ARG A 92 1.20 10.25 -13.54
C ARG A 92 1.27 10.12 -15.05
N LEU A 93 2.40 9.69 -15.60
CA LEU A 93 2.56 9.49 -17.05
C LEU A 93 1.56 8.45 -17.59
N ARG A 94 1.31 7.37 -16.84
CA ARG A 94 0.39 6.28 -17.21
C ARG A 94 -1.08 6.59 -17.00
N LEU A 95 -1.40 7.42 -16.01
CA LEU A 95 -2.77 7.90 -15.80
C LEU A 95 -3.26 8.79 -16.95
N GLY A 96 -2.33 9.29 -17.77
CA GLY A 96 -2.59 10.16 -18.89
C GLY A 96 -2.71 11.62 -18.45
N PRO A 97 -2.62 12.57 -19.38
CA PRO A 97 -2.82 13.98 -19.06
C PRO A 97 -4.23 14.18 -18.50
N GLU A 98 -4.33 14.97 -17.43
CA GLU A 98 -5.59 15.61 -17.08
C GLU A 98 -6.11 16.27 -18.35
N LEU A 99 -7.28 15.83 -18.83
CA LEU A 99 -7.99 16.55 -19.88
C LEU A 99 -8.37 17.90 -19.26
N THR A 100 -7.50 18.88 -19.47
CA THR A 100 -7.74 20.31 -19.25
C THR A 100 -9.02 20.75 -19.93
#